data_AF-A0A495WDQ8-F1
#
_entry.id   AF-A0A495WDQ8-F1
#
_cell.length_a   1.000
_cell.length_b   1.000
_cell.length_c   1.000
_cell.angle_alpha   90.00
_cell.angle_beta   90.00
_cell.angle_gamma   90.00
#
_symmetry.space_group_name_H-M   'P 1'
#
loop_
_entity.id
_entity.type
_entity.pdbx_description
1 polymer ?
#
loop_
_entity_poly.entity_id
_entity_poly.type
_entity_poly.pdbx_seq_one_letter_code
_entity_poly.pdbx_strand_id
1 'polypeptide(L)'
;MHERLRSELRRLNFVAGETADDAVRALRIDFPRAADWPAVAALLDRLCGELDLPVPAVSVGGEGGYSLWLALAEAQPLAAATDFLAAVQPWLSELPAERYRLRVLQGADAIPEVPARQANGRWSAFIDPGMGSMFVDEPGLEIAPNMARQADMLAALRPIASADFRRIAGGRVELPATPVAAPLALVDPRTFLMAVMNDPAVAIGDRIRAAQVLLAAPPA
;
A
#
# COMPACT_ATOMS: atom_id res chain seq x y z
N MET A 1 25.96 -7.69 -9.68
CA MET A 1 24.55 -7.98 -9.37
C MET A 1 24.41 -9.47 -9.07
N HIS A 2 24.02 -9.87 -7.85
CA HIS A 2 23.74 -11.28 -7.54
C HIS A 2 22.61 -11.81 -8.43
N GLU A 3 22.75 -13.01 -9.01
CA GLU A 3 21.78 -13.59 -9.94
C GLU A 3 20.38 -13.74 -9.32
N ARG A 4 20.32 -14.14 -8.05
CA ARG A 4 19.06 -14.30 -7.31
C ARG A 4 18.32 -12.97 -7.14
N LEU A 5 19.02 -11.91 -6.73
CA LEU A 5 18.43 -10.57 -6.62
C LEU A 5 17.87 -10.09 -7.96
N ARG A 6 18.62 -10.29 -9.04
CA ARG A 6 18.18 -9.94 -10.39
C ARG A 6 16.94 -10.73 -10.82
N SER A 7 16.86 -11.99 -10.44
CA SER A 7 15.70 -12.84 -10.69
C SER A 7 14.45 -12.31 -9.98
N GLU A 8 14.56 -11.93 -8.70
CA GLU A 8 13.43 -11.36 -7.95
C GLU A 8 12.98 -10.00 -8.50
N LEU A 9 13.93 -9.12 -8.86
CA LEU A 9 13.61 -7.85 -9.50
C LEU A 9 12.89 -8.04 -10.85
N ARG A 10 13.28 -9.04 -11.65
CA ARG A 10 12.57 -9.41 -12.88
C ARG A 10 11.19 -9.98 -12.61
N ARG A 11 11.05 -10.87 -11.62
CA ARG A 11 9.76 -11.46 -11.21
C ARG A 11 8.74 -10.38 -10.83
N LEU A 12 9.21 -9.33 -10.15
CA LEU A 12 8.39 -8.20 -9.72
C LEU A 12 8.27 -7.07 -10.77
N ASN A 13 8.95 -7.20 -11.91
CA ASN A 13 9.01 -6.18 -12.96
C ASN A 13 9.61 -4.84 -12.50
N PHE A 14 10.55 -4.87 -11.54
CA PHE A 14 11.30 -3.71 -11.04
C PHE A 14 12.62 -3.52 -11.79
N VAL A 15 12.66 -3.92 -13.05
CA VAL A 15 13.78 -3.70 -13.97
C VAL A 15 13.22 -3.16 -15.28
N ALA A 16 14.03 -2.39 -16.00
CA ALA A 16 13.70 -2.00 -17.37
C ALA A 16 13.38 -3.27 -18.18
N GLY A 17 12.18 -3.31 -18.75
CA GLY A 17 11.68 -4.43 -19.54
C GLY A 17 11.39 -4.00 -20.97
N GLU A 18 11.46 -4.93 -21.91
CA GLU A 18 11.13 -4.73 -23.33
C GLU A 18 9.61 -4.79 -23.59
N THR A 19 8.79 -4.52 -22.58
CA THR A 19 7.33 -4.67 -22.68
C THR A 19 6.73 -3.62 -23.61
N ALA A 20 5.73 -4.01 -24.39
CA ALA A 20 4.96 -3.12 -25.26
C ALA A 20 4.40 -1.92 -24.46
N ASP A 21 4.42 -0.74 -25.09
CA ASP A 21 4.07 0.56 -24.49
C ASP A 21 2.65 0.66 -23.88
N ASP A 22 1.77 -0.31 -24.12
CA ASP A 22 0.39 -0.28 -23.59
C ASP A 22 0.15 -1.20 -22.38
N ALA A 23 1.16 -2.00 -21.97
CA ALA A 23 1.03 -3.02 -20.95
C ALA A 23 1.88 -2.72 -19.70
N VAL A 24 1.21 -2.44 -18.58
CA VAL A 24 1.83 -2.07 -17.31
C VAL A 24 1.91 -3.27 -16.39
N ARG A 25 3.10 -3.53 -15.80
CA ARG A 25 3.30 -4.62 -14.83
C ARG A 25 3.78 -4.17 -13.45
N ALA A 26 4.14 -2.90 -13.31
CA ALA A 26 4.52 -2.33 -12.03
C ALA A 26 4.21 -0.82 -12.00
N LEU A 27 3.96 -0.33 -10.80
CA LEU A 27 3.80 1.09 -10.49
C LEU A 27 4.81 1.50 -9.44
N ARG A 28 5.15 2.78 -9.41
CA ARG A 28 6.05 3.35 -8.41
C ARG A 28 5.53 4.69 -7.91
N ILE A 29 5.63 4.91 -6.61
CA ILE A 29 5.33 6.18 -5.96
C ILE A 29 6.59 6.67 -5.28
N ASP A 30 7.12 7.80 -5.75
CA ASP A 30 8.36 8.38 -5.24
C ASP A 30 8.10 9.51 -4.27
N PHE A 31 8.88 9.56 -3.20
CA PHE A 31 8.90 10.62 -2.20
C PHE A 31 10.32 11.19 -2.15
N PRO A 32 10.58 12.36 -2.75
CA PRO A 32 11.94 12.90 -2.86
C PRO A 32 12.58 13.29 -1.52
N ARG A 33 11.79 13.40 -0.44
CA ARG A 33 12.29 13.80 0.88
C ARG A 33 12.09 12.69 1.89
N ALA A 34 13.17 12.32 2.58
CA ALA A 34 13.12 11.35 3.65
C ALA A 34 12.31 11.82 4.88
N ALA A 35 12.19 13.13 5.09
CA ALA A 35 11.35 13.70 6.14
C ALA A 35 9.84 13.44 5.96
N ASP A 36 9.39 13.11 4.76
CA ASP A 36 7.98 12.83 4.48
C ASP A 36 7.61 11.36 4.82
N TRP A 37 8.48 10.61 5.52
CA TRP A 37 8.18 9.24 5.98
C TRP A 37 6.81 9.07 6.65
N PRO A 38 6.32 9.97 7.53
CA PRO A 38 4.98 9.83 8.10
C PRO A 38 3.86 9.71 7.05
N ALA A 39 3.97 10.42 5.93
CA ALA A 39 3.02 10.32 4.83
C ALA A 39 3.18 9.01 4.04
N VAL A 40 4.42 8.53 3.89
CA VAL A 40 4.71 7.21 3.29
C VAL A 40 4.09 6.08 4.14
N ALA A 41 4.30 6.13 5.46
CA ALA A 41 3.73 5.18 6.40
C ALA A 41 2.20 5.22 6.39
N ALA A 42 1.60 6.41 6.43
CA ALA A 42 0.15 6.55 6.32
C ALA A 42 -0.40 5.96 5.01
N LEU A 43 0.29 6.17 3.88
CA LEU A 43 -0.11 5.56 2.62
C LEU A 43 0.00 4.02 2.67
N LEU A 44 1.08 3.48 3.23
CA LEU A 44 1.26 2.03 3.41
C LEU A 44 0.13 1.42 4.25
N ASP A 45 -0.22 2.06 5.36
CA ASP A 45 -1.30 1.63 6.24
C ASP A 45 -2.65 1.61 5.52
N ARG A 46 -2.94 2.61 4.67
CA ARG A 46 -4.18 2.62 3.87
C ARG A 46 -4.18 1.59 2.76
N LEU A 47 -3.07 1.44 2.03
CA LEU A 47 -2.95 0.44 0.98
C LEU A 47 -3.14 -0.98 1.55
N CYS A 48 -2.48 -1.30 2.65
CA CYS A 48 -2.53 -2.65 3.23
C CYS A 48 -3.76 -2.86 4.10
N GLY A 49 -4.17 -1.86 4.87
CA GLY A 49 -5.26 -1.96 5.84
C GLY A 49 -6.64 -1.65 5.24
N GLU A 50 -6.78 -0.54 4.50
CA GLU A 50 -8.09 -0.15 3.94
C GLU A 50 -8.39 -0.85 2.61
N LEU A 51 -7.38 -1.10 1.77
CA LEU A 51 -7.57 -1.77 0.47
C LEU A 51 -7.25 -3.26 0.47
N ASP A 52 -6.76 -3.81 1.59
CA ASP A 52 -6.30 -5.20 1.72
C ASP A 52 -5.26 -5.60 0.65
N LEU A 53 -4.41 -4.64 0.24
CA LEU A 53 -3.36 -4.93 -0.74
C LEU A 53 -2.15 -5.60 -0.09
N PRO A 54 -1.40 -6.42 -0.84
CA PRO A 54 -0.11 -6.91 -0.37
C PRO A 54 0.85 -5.75 -0.10
N VAL A 55 1.70 -5.94 0.92
CA VAL A 55 2.74 -4.97 1.27
C VAL A 55 3.64 -4.70 0.06
N PRO A 56 3.76 -3.44 -0.40
CA PRO A 56 4.63 -3.10 -1.51
C PRO A 56 6.09 -3.12 -1.08
N ALA A 57 7.02 -3.20 -2.04
CA ALA A 57 8.43 -3.03 -1.71
C ALA A 57 8.68 -1.56 -1.36
N VAL A 58 9.49 -1.31 -0.34
CA VAL A 58 9.93 0.03 0.02
C VAL A 58 11.43 0.12 -0.21
N SER A 59 11.87 1.13 -0.95
CA SER A 59 13.31 1.44 -1.07
C SER A 59 13.62 2.82 -0.52
N VAL A 60 14.83 2.98 0.01
CA VAL A 60 15.35 4.25 0.50
C VAL A 60 16.59 4.65 -0.27
N GLY A 61 16.87 5.96 -0.28
CA GLY A 61 18.12 6.52 -0.76
C GLY A 61 18.21 6.62 -2.28
N GLY A 62 17.10 6.53 -3.02
CA GLY A 62 17.08 6.81 -4.46
C GLY A 62 17.31 8.30 -4.76
N GLU A 63 16.27 9.03 -5.17
CA GLU A 63 16.35 10.49 -5.40
C GLU A 63 16.41 11.34 -4.12
N GLY A 64 16.87 10.77 -3.00
CA GLY A 64 16.99 11.45 -1.69
C GLY A 64 15.90 11.12 -0.66
N GLY A 65 14.94 10.24 -0.99
CA GLY A 65 13.91 9.79 -0.04
C GLY A 65 13.49 8.35 -0.27
N TYR A 66 12.18 8.08 -0.29
CA TYR A 66 11.60 6.74 -0.40
C TYR A 66 10.94 6.50 -1.75
N SER A 67 10.83 5.23 -2.13
CA SER A 67 9.98 4.80 -3.23
C SER A 67 9.17 3.58 -2.80
N LEU A 68 7.87 3.61 -3.08
CA LEU A 68 6.98 2.45 -2.99
C LEU A 68 6.89 1.79 -4.34
N TRP A 69 7.09 0.48 -4.38
CA TRP A 69 7.08 -0.32 -5.61
C TRP A 69 5.94 -1.33 -5.54
N LEU A 70 4.99 -1.20 -6.46
CA LEU A 70 3.81 -2.04 -6.54
C LEU A 70 3.92 -2.94 -7.75
N ALA A 71 4.15 -4.23 -7.53
CA ALA A 71 4.18 -5.23 -8.60
C ALA A 71 2.75 -5.69 -8.92
N LEU A 72 2.41 -5.87 -10.19
CA LEU A 72 1.12 -6.39 -10.64
C LEU A 72 1.27 -7.85 -11.06
N ALA A 73 0.32 -8.71 -10.67
CA ALA A 73 0.37 -10.14 -11.00
C ALA A 73 0.29 -10.39 -12.51
N GLU A 74 -0.47 -9.55 -13.23
CA GLU A 74 -0.66 -9.61 -14.67
C GLU A 74 -0.51 -8.21 -15.28
N ALA A 75 -0.24 -8.16 -16.59
CA ALA A 75 -0.20 -6.88 -17.31
C ALA A 75 -1.58 -6.23 -17.31
N GLN A 76 -1.62 -4.95 -16.98
CA GLN A 76 -2.81 -4.12 -16.98
C GLN A 76 -2.73 -3.06 -18.09
N PRO A 77 -3.86 -2.62 -18.65
CA PRO A 77 -3.87 -1.50 -19.58
C PRO A 77 -3.33 -0.23 -18.93
N LEU A 78 -2.61 0.60 -19.68
CA LEU A 78 -2.13 1.91 -19.22
C LEU A 78 -3.24 2.78 -18.61
N ALA A 79 -4.43 2.76 -19.21
CA ALA A 79 -5.59 3.48 -18.67
C ALA A 79 -5.93 3.03 -17.25
N ALA A 80 -6.03 1.72 -17.00
CA ALA A 80 -6.33 1.18 -15.68
C ALA A 80 -5.22 1.49 -14.66
N ALA A 81 -3.96 1.52 -15.08
CA ALA A 81 -2.84 1.96 -14.25
C ALA A 81 -2.90 3.43 -13.87
N THR A 82 -3.29 4.27 -14.82
CA THR A 82 -3.49 5.71 -14.57
C THR A 82 -4.66 5.92 -13.61
N ASP A 83 -5.77 5.20 -13.82
CA ASP A 83 -6.95 5.28 -12.95
C ASP A 83 -6.65 4.80 -11.52
N PHE A 84 -5.85 3.73 -11.37
CA PHE A 84 -5.38 3.26 -10.05
C PHE A 84 -4.59 4.36 -9.33
N LEU A 85 -3.63 4.99 -10.01
CA LEU A 85 -2.81 6.07 -9.42
C LEU A 85 -3.67 7.29 -9.08
N ALA A 86 -4.66 7.63 -9.92
CA ALA A 86 -5.62 8.69 -9.65
C ALA A 86 -6.52 8.38 -8.44
N ALA A 87 -6.86 7.11 -8.20
CA ALA A 87 -7.62 6.70 -7.02
C ALA A 87 -6.79 6.79 -5.72
N VAL A 88 -5.48 6.58 -5.79
CA VAL A 88 -4.55 6.70 -4.64
C VAL A 88 -4.17 8.16 -4.37
N GLN A 89 -4.12 9.02 -5.39
CA GLN A 89 -3.66 10.41 -5.27
C GLN A 89 -4.37 11.23 -4.18
N PRO A 90 -5.70 11.15 -3.95
CA PRO A 90 -6.37 11.88 -2.88
C PRO A 90 -5.81 11.60 -1.47
N TRP A 91 -5.21 10.44 -1.25
CA TRP A 91 -4.60 10.08 0.04
C TRP A 91 -3.26 10.75 0.30
N LEU A 92 -2.69 11.36 -0.74
CA LEU A 92 -1.47 12.17 -0.68
C LEU A 92 -1.78 13.68 -0.62
N SER A 93 -3.05 14.07 -0.45
CA SER A 93 -3.49 15.48 -0.49
C SER A 93 -2.88 16.36 0.61
N GLU A 94 -2.38 15.78 1.69
CA GLU A 94 -1.63 16.50 2.73
C GLU A 94 -0.22 16.91 2.28
N LEU A 95 0.31 16.29 1.22
CA LEU A 95 1.59 16.62 0.61
C LEU A 95 1.39 17.54 -0.61
N PRO A 96 2.19 18.61 -0.74
CA PRO A 96 2.30 19.34 -2.01
C PRO A 96 2.68 18.39 -3.16
N ALA A 97 2.18 18.67 -4.36
CA ALA A 97 2.40 17.84 -5.54
C ALA A 97 3.89 17.63 -5.89
N GLU A 98 4.79 18.52 -5.44
CA GLU A 98 6.23 18.40 -5.65
C GLU A 98 6.89 17.36 -4.71
N ARG A 99 6.19 16.95 -3.65
CA ARG A 99 6.70 16.02 -2.63
C ARG A 99 6.41 14.56 -2.93
N TYR A 100 5.70 14.26 -4.01
CA TYR A 100 5.54 12.91 -4.49
C TYR A 100 5.51 12.84 -6.02
N ARG A 101 5.81 11.67 -6.60
CA ARG A 101 5.67 11.42 -8.04
C ARG A 101 5.02 10.07 -8.25
N LEU A 102 3.91 10.05 -8.98
CA LEU A 102 3.22 8.83 -9.38
C LEU A 102 3.76 8.39 -10.73
N ARG A 103 4.23 7.14 -10.83
CA ARG A 103 4.85 6.61 -12.05
C ARG A 103 4.26 5.27 -12.42
N VAL A 104 3.86 5.17 -13.67
CA VAL A 104 3.65 3.89 -14.35
C VAL A 104 5.02 3.45 -14.86
N LEU A 105 5.42 2.19 -14.66
CA LEU A 105 6.70 1.70 -15.16
C LEU A 105 6.49 1.06 -16.54
N GLN A 106 6.85 1.76 -17.62
CA GLN A 106 6.72 1.28 -19.01
C GLN A 106 8.08 1.17 -19.71
N GLY A 107 8.13 0.49 -20.86
CA GLY A 107 9.35 -0.06 -21.49
C GLY A 107 10.50 0.92 -21.80
N ALA A 108 10.27 2.23 -21.79
CA ALA A 108 11.29 3.26 -21.95
C ALA A 108 11.60 4.05 -20.66
N ASP A 109 10.85 3.87 -19.58
CA ASP A 109 11.10 4.57 -18.33
C ASP A 109 12.43 4.11 -17.71
N ALA A 110 13.26 5.08 -17.33
CA ALA A 110 14.46 4.83 -16.58
C ALA A 110 14.09 4.35 -15.16
N ILE A 111 13.94 3.04 -15.00
CA ILE A 111 13.78 2.40 -13.70
C ILE A 111 15.13 2.48 -12.98
N PRO A 112 15.22 3.16 -11.82
CA PRO A 112 16.49 3.27 -11.11
C PRO A 112 16.93 1.91 -10.59
N GLU A 113 18.23 1.68 -10.62
CA GLU A 113 18.82 0.48 -10.07
C GLU A 113 18.79 0.55 -8.54
N VAL A 114 18.14 -0.44 -7.92
CA VAL A 114 18.12 -0.63 -6.47
C VAL A 114 18.40 -2.10 -6.19
N PRO A 115 19.37 -2.43 -5.33
CA PRO A 115 20.31 -1.55 -4.63
C PRO A 115 21.44 -1.03 -5.53
N ALA A 116 21.80 0.25 -5.41
CA ALA A 116 22.92 0.85 -6.14
C ALA A 116 23.59 1.98 -5.34
N ARG A 117 24.86 2.26 -5.64
CA ARG A 117 25.56 3.41 -5.06
C ARG A 117 25.14 4.69 -5.76
N GLN A 118 24.79 5.70 -4.98
CA GLN A 118 24.22 6.96 -5.43
C GLN A 118 25.29 8.05 -5.55
N ALA A 119 24.95 9.15 -6.21
CA ALA A 119 25.87 10.29 -6.40
C ALA A 119 26.31 10.94 -5.08
N ASN A 120 25.47 10.90 -4.04
CA ASN A 120 25.80 11.38 -2.69
C ASN A 120 26.73 10.42 -1.91
N GLY A 121 27.16 9.31 -2.50
CA GLY A 121 28.05 8.33 -1.90
C GLY A 121 27.38 7.24 -1.06
N ARG A 122 26.09 7.40 -0.71
CA ARG A 122 25.28 6.40 -0.02
C ARG A 122 24.73 5.34 -0.98
N TRP A 123 24.25 4.25 -0.42
CA TRP A 123 23.63 3.15 -1.15
C TRP A 123 22.11 3.23 -1.02
N SER A 124 21.42 3.10 -2.15
CA SER A 124 20.00 2.76 -2.14
C SER A 124 19.83 1.31 -1.73
N ALA A 125 18.73 1.00 -1.08
CA ALA A 125 18.40 -0.36 -0.67
C ALA A 125 16.89 -0.49 -0.51
N PHE A 126 16.37 -1.70 -0.72
CA PHE A 126 15.07 -2.07 -0.18
C PHE A 126 15.18 -2.17 1.34
N ILE A 127 14.10 -1.83 2.03
CA ILE A 127 14.00 -1.85 3.49
C ILE A 127 12.65 -2.47 3.89
N ASP A 128 12.61 -2.99 5.13
CA ASP A 128 11.34 -3.28 5.77
C ASP A 128 10.59 -1.96 6.02
N PRO A 129 9.28 -1.87 5.73
CA PRO A 129 8.50 -0.68 6.02
C PRO A 129 8.60 -0.21 7.49
N GLY A 130 8.65 -1.14 8.44
CA GLY A 130 8.80 -0.82 9.87
C GLY A 130 10.12 -0.13 10.22
N MET A 131 11.10 -0.14 9.31
CA MET A 131 12.40 0.50 9.48
C MET A 131 12.50 1.90 8.86
N GLY A 132 11.47 2.40 8.16
CA GLY A 132 11.58 3.64 7.39
C GLY A 132 11.91 4.88 8.22
N SER A 133 11.39 4.99 9.45
CA SER A 133 11.66 6.15 10.33
C SER A 133 13.15 6.35 10.65
N MET A 134 13.97 5.30 10.58
CA MET A 134 15.42 5.39 10.83
C MET A 134 16.19 6.14 9.75
N PHE A 135 15.58 6.38 8.59
CA PHE A 135 16.24 7.01 7.44
C PHE A 135 15.78 8.45 7.19
N VAL A 136 14.98 9.02 8.08
CA VAL A 136 14.40 10.38 7.94
C VAL A 136 15.47 11.46 7.84
N ASP A 137 16.50 11.38 8.68
CA ASP A 137 17.59 12.37 8.70
C ASP A 137 18.69 12.03 7.68
N GLU A 138 18.98 10.74 7.52
CA GLU A 138 20.07 10.24 6.71
C GLU A 138 19.62 9.17 5.71
N PRO A 139 19.06 9.56 4.55
CA PRO A 139 18.53 8.62 3.58
C PRO A 139 19.61 7.76 2.92
N GLY A 140 19.38 6.45 2.90
CA GLY A 140 20.29 5.48 2.28
C GLY A 140 21.33 4.92 3.25
N LEU A 141 22.04 3.88 2.84
CA LEU A 141 23.03 3.19 3.66
C LEU A 141 24.45 3.72 3.40
N GLU A 142 25.28 3.79 4.43
CA GLU A 142 26.69 4.16 4.27
C GLU A 142 27.51 3.05 3.59
N ILE A 143 27.14 1.80 3.87
CA ILE A 143 27.78 0.60 3.33
C ILE A 143 26.88 -0.10 2.33
N ALA A 144 27.49 -0.92 1.45
CA ALA A 144 26.74 -1.71 0.49
C ALA A 144 25.78 -2.68 1.20
N PRO A 145 24.50 -2.76 0.79
CA PRO A 145 23.57 -3.70 1.38
C PRO A 145 23.94 -5.14 1.03
N ASN A 146 23.54 -6.06 1.90
CA ASN A 146 23.69 -7.49 1.63
C ASN A 146 22.71 -7.92 0.53
N MET A 147 23.23 -8.22 -0.66
CA MET A 147 22.42 -8.57 -1.85
C MET A 147 21.59 -9.84 -1.68
N ALA A 148 22.02 -10.80 -0.86
CA ALA A 148 21.24 -12.00 -0.57
C ALA A 148 20.02 -11.66 0.31
N ARG A 149 20.21 -10.84 1.36
CA ARG A 149 19.10 -10.37 2.20
C ARG A 149 18.11 -9.50 1.42
N GLN A 150 18.60 -8.68 0.49
CA GLN A 150 17.74 -7.90 -0.41
C GLN A 150 16.88 -8.82 -1.28
N ALA A 151 17.46 -9.90 -1.81
CA ALA A 151 16.71 -10.90 -2.57
C ALA A 151 15.68 -11.64 -1.71
N ASP A 152 16.03 -12.04 -0.48
CA ASP A 152 15.11 -12.73 0.43
C ASP A 152 13.88 -11.87 0.76
N MET A 153 14.08 -10.58 1.00
CA MET A 153 12.98 -9.64 1.25
C MET A 153 12.08 -9.49 0.03
N LEU A 154 12.64 -9.33 -1.18
CA LEU A 154 11.84 -9.25 -2.41
C LEU A 154 11.10 -10.55 -2.70
N ALA A 155 11.70 -11.71 -2.39
CA ALA A 155 11.07 -13.02 -2.57
C ALA A 155 9.82 -13.21 -1.70
N ALA A 156 9.77 -12.57 -0.52
CA ALA A 156 8.60 -12.60 0.37
C ALA A 156 7.42 -11.74 -0.15
N LEU A 157 7.66 -10.83 -1.10
CA LEU A 157 6.63 -9.94 -1.63
C LEU A 157 5.72 -10.63 -2.64
N ARG A 158 4.42 -10.32 -2.52
CA ARG A 158 3.37 -10.80 -3.41
C ARG A 158 2.92 -9.67 -4.35
N PRO A 159 2.81 -9.92 -5.66
CA PRO A 159 2.19 -8.96 -6.57
C PRO A 159 0.70 -8.74 -6.25
N ILE A 160 0.19 -7.56 -6.58
CA ILE A 160 -1.22 -7.20 -6.51
C ILE A 160 -2.02 -8.05 -7.51
N ALA A 161 -3.07 -8.71 -7.07
CA ALA A 161 -3.93 -9.49 -7.95
C ALA A 161 -4.73 -8.59 -8.90
N SER A 162 -4.97 -9.06 -10.13
CA SER A 162 -5.68 -8.30 -11.16
C SER A 162 -7.11 -7.89 -10.77
N ALA A 163 -7.74 -8.65 -9.87
CA ALA A 163 -9.07 -8.33 -9.36
C ALA A 163 -9.02 -7.11 -8.42
N ASP A 164 -8.11 -7.12 -7.44
CA ASP A 164 -7.94 -6.03 -6.49
C ASP A 164 -7.50 -4.75 -7.18
N PHE A 165 -6.56 -4.87 -8.11
CA PHE A 165 -6.11 -3.74 -8.92
C PHE A 165 -7.27 -3.08 -9.69
N ARG A 166 -8.06 -3.88 -10.42
CA ARG A 166 -9.17 -3.36 -11.23
C ARG A 166 -10.32 -2.82 -10.38
N ARG A 167 -10.55 -3.39 -9.19
CA ARG A 167 -11.52 -2.85 -8.21
C ARG A 167 -11.16 -1.41 -7.85
N ILE A 168 -9.90 -1.15 -7.56
CA ILE A 168 -9.41 0.19 -7.19
C ILE A 168 -9.40 1.13 -8.40
N ALA A 169 -8.84 0.68 -9.53
CA ALA A 169 -8.80 1.46 -10.77
C ALA A 169 -10.18 1.85 -11.28
N GLY A 170 -11.17 0.96 -11.19
CA GLY A 170 -12.55 1.23 -11.62
C GLY A 170 -13.35 2.15 -10.70
N GLY A 171 -12.72 2.80 -9.71
CA GLY A 171 -13.40 3.64 -8.72
C GLY A 171 -14.33 2.86 -7.78
N ARG A 172 -14.29 1.52 -7.81
CA ARG A 172 -15.02 0.64 -6.90
C ARG A 172 -14.17 0.35 -5.66
N VAL A 173 -13.56 1.40 -5.11
CA VAL A 173 -13.11 1.35 -3.73
C VAL A 173 -14.39 1.48 -2.90
N GLU A 174 -15.12 0.37 -2.77
CA GLU A 174 -15.84 0.12 -1.54
C GLU A 174 -14.73 0.07 -0.49
N LEU A 175 -14.46 1.22 0.14
CA LEU A 175 -13.99 1.22 1.52
C LEU A 175 -14.86 0.19 2.23
N PRO A 176 -14.32 -0.71 3.07
CA PRO A 176 -15.19 -1.53 3.90
C PRO A 176 -16.17 -0.55 4.50
N ALA A 177 -17.42 -0.64 4.07
CA ALA A 177 -18.45 0.13 4.69
C ALA A 177 -18.36 -0.40 6.11
N THR A 178 -17.86 0.42 7.04
CA THR A 178 -18.53 0.46 8.34
C THR A 178 -19.98 0.45 7.94
N PRO A 179 -20.76 -0.59 8.30
CA PRO A 179 -22.14 -0.63 7.91
C PRO A 179 -22.74 0.61 8.55
N VAL A 180 -22.79 1.69 7.78
CA VAL A 180 -23.67 2.81 8.01
C VAL A 180 -24.97 2.13 7.71
N ALA A 181 -25.54 1.54 8.76
CA ALA A 181 -26.93 1.24 8.80
C ALA A 181 -27.59 2.44 8.14
N ALA A 182 -28.26 2.19 7.02
CA ALA A 182 -29.18 3.16 6.43
C ALA A 182 -29.94 3.81 7.59
N PRO A 183 -30.23 5.12 7.58
CA PRO A 183 -30.93 5.75 8.69
C PRO A 183 -32.26 5.02 8.87
N LEU A 184 -32.26 4.04 9.74
CA LEU A 184 -33.42 3.30 10.19
C LEU A 184 -34.14 4.35 11.00
N ALA A 185 -35.16 4.93 10.36
CA ALA A 185 -36.13 5.80 10.98
C ALA A 185 -36.42 5.28 12.40
N LEU A 186 -36.00 6.05 13.40
CA LEU A 186 -36.28 5.87 14.84
C LEU A 186 -36.53 4.42 15.27
N VAL A 187 -35.52 3.54 15.14
CA VAL A 187 -35.58 2.26 15.87
C VAL A 187 -35.24 2.59 17.32
N ASP A 188 -36.24 2.42 18.19
CA ASP A 188 -36.07 2.49 19.63
C ASP A 188 -34.80 1.71 20.05
N PRO A 189 -33.86 2.33 20.79
CA PRO A 189 -32.57 1.70 21.12
C PRO A 189 -32.71 0.34 21.81
N ARG A 190 -33.78 0.14 22.58
CA ARG A 190 -34.06 -1.14 23.24
C ARG A 190 -34.40 -2.22 22.21
N THR A 191 -35.24 -1.90 21.23
CA THR A 191 -35.63 -2.79 20.13
C THR A 191 -34.41 -3.21 19.29
N PHE A 192 -33.50 -2.27 19.01
CA PHE A 192 -32.24 -2.57 18.33
C PHE A 192 -31.38 -3.54 19.13
N LEU A 193 -31.15 -3.27 20.42
CA LEU A 193 -30.32 -4.13 21.27
C LEU A 193 -30.92 -5.53 21.46
N MET A 194 -32.25 -5.64 21.49
CA MET A 194 -32.96 -6.92 21.51
C MET A 194 -32.77 -7.69 20.21
N ALA A 195 -32.76 -7.02 19.04
CA ALA A 195 -32.48 -7.67 17.76
C ALA A 195 -31.03 -8.19 17.71
N VAL A 196 -30.06 -7.35 18.11
CA VAL A 196 -28.63 -7.73 18.19
C VAL A 196 -28.40 -8.92 19.12
N MET A 197 -29.03 -8.94 20.31
CA MET A 197 -28.89 -10.03 21.28
C MET A 197 -29.40 -11.39 20.75
N ASN A 198 -30.42 -11.37 19.88
CA ASN A 198 -31.09 -12.56 19.35
C ASN A 198 -30.58 -13.03 17.98
N ASP A 199 -29.69 -12.28 17.33
CA ASP A 199 -29.14 -12.64 16.02
C ASP A 199 -27.99 -13.67 16.17
N PRO A 200 -28.12 -14.91 15.62
CA PRO A 200 -27.06 -15.92 15.69
C PRO A 200 -25.84 -15.60 14.83
N ALA A 201 -25.93 -14.69 13.86
CA ALA A 201 -24.80 -14.25 13.03
C ALA A 201 -23.90 -13.23 13.75
N VAL A 202 -24.38 -12.62 14.83
CA VAL A 202 -23.61 -11.67 15.65
C VAL A 202 -22.72 -12.42 16.64
N ALA A 203 -21.46 -11.98 16.77
CA ALA A 203 -20.50 -12.56 17.69
C ALA A 203 -21.03 -12.55 19.14
N ILE A 204 -20.79 -13.64 19.87
CA ILE A 204 -21.33 -13.82 21.24
C ILE A 204 -20.92 -12.69 22.19
N GLY A 205 -19.72 -12.11 22.02
CA GLY A 205 -19.25 -10.98 22.82
C GLY A 205 -20.09 -9.72 22.65
N ASP A 206 -20.54 -9.44 21.43
CA ASP A 206 -21.37 -8.26 21.13
C ASP A 206 -22.81 -8.46 21.61
N ARG A 207 -23.31 -9.69 21.54
CA ARG A 207 -24.60 -10.09 22.12
C ARG A 207 -24.63 -9.92 23.65
N ILE A 208 -23.54 -10.29 24.33
CA ILE A 208 -23.38 -10.11 25.78
C ILE A 208 -23.36 -8.62 26.15
N ARG A 209 -22.63 -7.79 25.40
CA ARG A 209 -22.63 -6.34 25.64
C ARG A 209 -24.01 -5.72 25.43
N ALA A 210 -24.75 -6.13 24.40
CA ALA A 210 -26.13 -5.67 24.19
C ALA A 210 -27.05 -6.05 25.37
N ALA A 211 -26.93 -7.27 25.90
CA ALA A 211 -27.68 -7.71 27.07
C ALA A 211 -27.34 -6.89 28.34
N GLN A 212 -26.05 -6.56 28.55
CA GLN A 212 -25.62 -5.74 29.68
C GLN A 212 -26.23 -4.33 29.63
N VAL A 213 -26.27 -3.71 28.44
CA VAL A 213 -26.90 -2.39 28.26
C VAL A 213 -28.41 -2.46 28.51
N LEU A 214 -29.08 -3.54 28.09
CA LEU A 214 -30.52 -3.75 28.35
C LEU A 214 -30.85 -3.92 29.83
N LEU A 215 -29.96 -4.55 30.61
CA LEU A 215 -30.12 -4.72 32.06
C LEU A 215 -29.86 -3.42 32.83
N ALA A 216 -28.99 -2.56 32.32
CA ALA A 216 -28.68 -1.26 32.93
C ALA A 216 -29.72 -0.17 32.60
N ALA A 217 -30.53 -0.37 31.56
CA ALA A 217 -31.60 0.56 31.20
C ALA A 217 -32.82 0.41 32.13
N PRO A 218 -33.45 1.51 32.58
CA PRO A 218 -34.67 1.44 33.37
C PRO A 218 -35.81 0.76 32.57
N PRO A 219 -36.74 0.04 33.23
CA PRO A 219 -37.93 -0.47 32.55
C PRO A 219 -38.76 0.70 32.02
N ALA A 220 -39.35 0.51 30.83
CA ALA A 220 -40.28 1.47 30.23
C ALA A 220 -41.56 1.62 31.05
#